data_AF-A0A348ZG41-F1
#
_entry.id   AF-A0A348ZG41-F1
#
_cell.length_a   1.000
_cell.length_b   1.000
_cell.length_c   1.000
_cell.angle_alpha   90.00
_cell.angle_beta   90.00
_cell.angle_gamma   90.00
#
_symmetry.space_group_name_H-M   'P 1'
#
loop_
_entity.id
_entity.type
_entity.pdbx_description
1 polymer ?
#
loop_
_entity_poly.entity_id
_entity_poly.type
_entity_poly.pdbx_seq_one_letter_code
_entity_poly.pdbx_strand_id
1 'polypeptide(L)'
;MSGKWQLKDHEAERQLFLRRLTIAAAIVMLLFAALIAKLVNLQIYQYEYFSARSDGNRLHSQYAPPARGLIFDSEGALLADNQPIFNLTVIREQVQDMDATLEFL
;
A
#
# COMPACT_ATOMS: atom_id res chain seq x y z
N MET A 1 -42.58 -39.92 43.92
CA MET A 1 -42.49 -38.48 43.59
C MET A 1 -41.67 -37.81 44.67
N SER A 2 -40.47 -37.32 44.37
CA SER A 2 -39.67 -36.53 45.30
C SER A 2 -39.06 -35.38 44.50
N GLY A 3 -39.73 -34.23 44.56
CA GLY A 3 -39.24 -32.99 43.98
C GLY A 3 -38.05 -32.52 44.82
N LYS A 4 -36.84 -32.76 44.32
CA LYS A 4 -35.63 -32.21 44.90
C LYS A 4 -35.59 -30.73 44.51
N TRP A 5 -35.99 -29.86 45.43
CA TRP A 5 -35.69 -28.43 45.35
C TRP A 5 -34.18 -28.27 45.50
N GLN A 6 -33.48 -28.35 44.38
CA GLN A 6 -32.05 -28.15 44.32
C GLN A 6 -31.81 -26.64 44.37
N LEU A 7 -31.49 -26.13 45.57
CA LEU A 7 -31.08 -24.74 45.75
C LEU A 7 -29.89 -24.48 44.82
N LYS A 8 -30.11 -23.60 43.84
CA LYS A 8 -29.14 -23.25 42.82
C LYS A 8 -28.02 -22.44 43.47
N ASP A 9 -26.82 -23.00 43.46
CA ASP A 9 -25.68 -22.42 44.16
C ASP A 9 -25.03 -21.31 43.33
N HIS A 10 -25.60 -20.11 43.44
CA HIS A 10 -25.24 -18.93 42.64
C HIS A 10 -23.77 -18.50 42.83
N GLU A 11 -23.16 -18.80 43.98
CA GLU A 11 -21.76 -18.48 44.24
C GLU A 11 -20.81 -19.37 43.44
N ALA A 12 -21.08 -20.68 43.39
CA ALA A 12 -20.29 -21.63 42.62
C ALA A 12 -20.37 -21.34 41.11
N GLU A 13 -21.56 -21.02 40.58
CA GLU A 13 -21.73 -20.61 39.18
C GLU A 13 -20.95 -19.31 38.86
N ARG A 14 -20.98 -18.33 39.77
CA ARG A 14 -20.26 -17.06 39.62
C ARG A 14 -18.74 -17.26 39.60
N GLN A 15 -18.19 -18.11 40.48
CA GLN A 15 -16.77 -18.42 40.50
C GLN A 15 -16.32 -19.13 39.21
N LEU A 16 -17.10 -20.09 38.72
CA LEU A 16 -16.81 -20.77 37.45
C LEU A 16 -16.84 -19.79 36.27
N PHE A 17 -17.81 -18.87 36.25
CA PHE A 17 -17.91 -17.84 35.22
C PHE A 17 -16.69 -16.89 35.26
N LEU A 18 -16.35 -16.35 36.43
CA LEU A 18 -15.21 -15.45 36.58
C LEU A 18 -13.89 -16.13 36.21
N ARG A 19 -13.69 -17.40 36.56
CA ARG A 19 -12.50 -18.16 36.17
C ARG A 19 -12.37 -18.32 34.65
N ARG A 20 -13.49 -18.59 33.96
CA ARG A 20 -13.49 -18.68 32.48
C ARG A 20 -13.19 -17.32 31.85
N LEU A 21 -13.78 -16.25 32.39
CA LEU A 21 -13.55 -14.90 31.92
C LEU A 21 -12.09 -14.48 32.08
N THR A 22 -11.46 -14.74 33.24
CA THR A 22 -10.05 -14.40 33.46
C THR A 22 -9.11 -15.19 32.56
N ILE A 23 -9.37 -16.49 32.36
CA ILE A 23 -8.60 -17.32 31.42
C ILE A 23 -8.73 -16.79 29.99
N ALA A 24 -9.96 -16.50 29.54
CA ALA A 24 -10.20 -15.96 28.21
C ALA A 24 -9.50 -14.60 28.02
N ALA A 25 -9.59 -13.71 29.00
CA ALA A 25 -8.92 -12.41 28.97
C ALA A 25 -7.39 -12.56 28.91
N ALA A 26 -6.81 -13.49 29.68
CA ALA A 26 -5.38 -13.76 29.65
C ALA A 26 -4.93 -14.29 28.27
N ILE A 27 -5.69 -15.19 27.66
CA ILE A 27 -5.41 -15.69 26.31
C ILE A 27 -5.45 -14.54 25.30
N VAL A 28 -6.49 -13.71 25.34
CA VAL A 28 -6.62 -12.56 24.44
C VAL A 28 -5.45 -11.60 24.60
N MET A 29 -5.04 -11.27 25.84
CA MET A 29 -3.88 -10.43 26.08
C MET A 29 -2.58 -11.04 25.53
N LEU A 30 -2.39 -12.35 25.66
CA LEU A 30 -1.23 -13.04 25.11
C LEU A 30 -1.21 -12.95 23.58
N LEU A 31 -2.36 -13.14 22.91
CA LEU A 31 -2.47 -12.98 21.46
C LEU A 31 -2.15 -11.55 21.01
N PHE A 32 -2.65 -10.54 21.73
CA PHE A 32 -2.30 -9.14 21.45
C PHE A 32 -0.81 -8.87 21.66
N ALA A 33 -0.19 -9.41 22.70
CA ALA A 33 1.24 -9.29 22.93
C ALA A 33 2.04 -9.91 21.77
N ALA A 34 1.61 -11.07 21.25
CA ALA A 34 2.22 -11.69 20.08
C ALA A 34 2.08 -10.82 18.81
N LEU A 35 0.92 -10.19 18.60
CA LEU A 35 0.71 -9.25 17.49
C LEU A 35 1.62 -8.01 17.62
N ILE A 36 1.73 -7.44 18.81
CA ILE A 36 2.62 -6.30 19.07
C ILE A 36 4.08 -6.69 18.80
N ALA A 37 4.51 -7.85 19.29
CA ALA A 37 5.86 -8.35 19.00
C ALA A 37 6.10 -8.53 17.49
N LYS A 38 5.10 -9.02 16.75
CA LYS A 38 5.18 -9.14 15.29
C LYS A 38 5.26 -7.77 14.60
N LEU A 39 4.48 -6.79 15.06
CA LEU A 39 4.54 -5.43 14.54
C LEU A 39 5.91 -4.80 14.79
N VAL A 40 6.46 -4.96 15.99
CA VAL A 40 7.83 -4.51 16.32
C VAL A 40 8.86 -5.17 15.40
N ASN A 41 8.72 -6.48 15.13
CA ASN A 41 9.59 -7.17 14.18
C ASN A 41 9.55 -6.54 12.78
N LEU A 42 8.35 -6.23 12.26
CA LEU A 42 8.20 -5.62 10.95
C LEU A 42 8.68 -4.17 10.92
N GLN A 43 8.34 -3.38 11.95
CA GLN A 43 8.56 -1.94 11.97
C GLN A 43 9.95 -1.52 12.44
N ILE A 44 10.65 -2.33 13.25
CA ILE A 44 11.98 -1.98 13.75
C ILE A 44 13.04 -2.81 13.02
N TYR A 45 12.94 -4.14 13.10
CA TYR A 45 13.98 -5.02 12.55
C TYR A 45 13.96 -5.11 11.03
N GLN A 46 12.76 -5.05 10.41
CA GLN A 46 12.61 -5.12 8.95
C GLN A 46 12.34 -3.73 8.33
N TYR A 47 12.46 -2.65 9.10
CA TYR A 47 12.20 -1.29 8.64
C TYR A 47 12.96 -0.95 7.37
N GLU A 48 14.28 -1.09 7.41
CA GLU A 48 15.19 -0.68 6.34
C GLU A 48 14.89 -1.46 5.05
N TYR A 49 14.66 -2.77 5.19
CA TYR A 49 14.32 -3.64 4.08
C TYR A 49 13.01 -3.22 3.38
N PHE A 50 11.95 -2.96 4.14
CA PHE A 50 10.67 -2.56 3.56
C PHE A 50 10.65 -1.10 3.09
N SER A 51 11.39 -0.21 3.75
CA SER A 51 11.55 1.19 3.33
C SER A 51 12.28 1.27 1.98
N ALA A 52 13.40 0.57 1.83
CA ALA A 52 14.16 0.55 0.57
C ALA A 52 13.34 -0.01 -0.60
N ARG A 53 12.54 -1.05 -0.37
CA ARG A 53 11.64 -1.61 -1.39
C ARG A 53 10.52 -0.64 -1.77
N SER A 54 9.97 0.07 -0.79
CA SER A 54 8.97 1.13 -1.05
C SER A 54 9.56 2.28 -1.85
N ASP A 55 10.80 2.68 -1.56
CA ASP A 55 11.51 3.71 -2.31
C ASP A 55 11.81 3.27 -3.74
N GLY A 56 12.19 2.00 -3.96
CA GLY A 56 12.35 1.42 -5.29
C GLY A 56 11.04 1.41 -6.11
N ASN A 57 9.89 1.21 -5.47
CA ASN A 57 8.59 1.33 -6.14
C ASN A 57 8.20 2.79 -6.42
N ARG A 58 8.65 3.74 -5.59
CA ARG A 58 8.37 5.18 -5.74
C ARG A 58 9.23 5.85 -6.81
N LEU A 59 10.48 5.41 -6.96
CA LEU A 59 11.45 5.98 -7.89
C LEU A 59 11.58 5.08 -9.11
N HIS A 60 10.67 5.23 -10.07
CA HIS A 60 10.95 4.77 -11.43
C HIS A 60 12.03 5.68 -12.03
N SER A 61 13.28 5.22 -12.02
CA SER A 61 14.37 5.90 -12.73
C SER A 61 14.08 5.82 -14.23
N GLN A 62 13.45 6.86 -14.77
CA GLN A 62 13.34 7.03 -16.21
C GLN A 62 14.65 7.62 -16.71
N TYR A 63 15.36 6.86 -17.55
CA TYR A 63 16.57 7.34 -18.20
C TYR A 63 16.17 8.36 -19.26
N ALA A 64 16.47 9.65 -19.05
CA ALA A 64 16.32 10.66 -20.07
C ALA A 64 17.53 10.58 -21.02
N PRO A 65 17.34 10.19 -22.30
CA PRO A 65 18.46 10.17 -23.23
C PRO A 65 19.02 11.59 -23.40
N PRO A 66 20.35 11.75 -23.53
CA PRO A 66 20.93 13.05 -23.81
C PRO A 66 20.46 13.57 -25.17
N ALA A 67 20.35 14.89 -25.31
CA ALA A 67 20.07 15.51 -26.60
C ALA A 67 21.15 15.14 -27.62
N ARG A 68 20.73 14.87 -28.87
CA ARG A 68 21.67 14.58 -29.95
C ARG A 68 22.52 15.82 -30.25
N GLY A 69 23.81 15.62 -30.48
CA GLY A 69 24.70 16.72 -30.88
C GLY A 69 24.32 17.32 -32.23
N LEU A 70 24.64 18.60 -32.40
CA LEU A 70 24.49 19.34 -33.66
C LEU A 70 25.56 18.90 -34.66
N ILE A 71 25.20 18.76 -35.94
CA ILE A 71 26.14 18.43 -37.02
C ILE A 71 26.40 19.69 -37.85
N PHE A 72 27.67 20.06 -38.01
CA PHE A 72 28.10 21.22 -38.80
C PHE A 72 28.96 20.78 -39.99
N ASP A 73 28.99 21.59 -41.04
CA ASP A 73 29.99 21.48 -42.10
C ASP A 73 31.35 22.10 -41.66
N SER A 74 32.42 21.85 -42.42
CA SER A 74 33.72 22.50 -42.30
C SER A 74 33.73 24.04 -42.19
N GLU A 75 32.76 24.73 -42.78
CA GLU A 75 32.60 26.20 -42.71
C GLU A 75 31.73 26.64 -41.52
N GLY A 76 31.23 25.70 -40.72
CA GLY A 76 30.42 25.96 -39.53
C GLY A 76 28.92 26.10 -39.78
N ALA A 77 28.42 25.80 -40.99
CA ALA A 77 26.98 25.78 -41.26
C ALA A 77 26.31 24.57 -40.62
N LEU A 78 25.16 24.77 -39.96
CA LEU A 78 24.39 23.70 -39.31
C LEU A 78 23.70 22.83 -40.37
N LEU A 79 24.02 21.53 -40.38
CA LEU A 79 23.48 20.53 -41.32
C LEU A 79 22.38 19.67 -40.68
N ALA A 80 22.47 19.37 -39.38
CA ALA A 80 21.46 18.59 -38.70
C ALA A 80 21.30 19.01 -37.23
N ASP A 81 20.05 19.10 -36.81
CA ASP A 81 19.61 19.42 -35.46
C ASP A 81 18.40 18.53 -35.10
N ASN A 82 18.17 18.32 -33.80
CA ASN A 82 17.02 17.61 -33.28
C ASN A 82 15.85 18.58 -33.04
N GLN A 83 14.96 18.70 -34.02
CA GLN A 83 13.77 19.52 -33.91
C GLN A 83 12.67 18.76 -33.13
N PRO A 84 12.01 19.40 -32.14
CA PRO A 84 10.94 18.75 -31.38
C PRO A 84 9.72 18.48 -32.28
N ILE A 85 9.17 17.26 -32.17
CA ILE A 85 7.92 16.86 -32.82
C ILE A 85 6.84 16.81 -31.75
N PHE A 86 5.76 17.56 -31.93
CA PHE A 86 4.63 17.58 -31.00
C PHE A 86 3.52 16.67 -31.53
N ASN A 87 3.21 15.61 -30.78
CA ASN A 87 2.11 14.70 -31.08
C ASN A 87 0.99 14.91 -30.07
N LEU A 88 -0.22 15.17 -30.57
CA LEU A 88 -1.42 15.17 -29.73
C LEU A 88 -1.97 13.75 -29.64
N THR A 89 -2.10 13.22 -28.42
CA THR A 89 -2.63 11.87 -28.17
C THR A 89 -3.81 11.96 -27.20
N VAL A 90 -4.88 11.23 -27.50
CA VAL A 90 -6.08 11.17 -26.65
C VAL A 90 -6.31 9.74 -26.18
N ILE A 91 -6.63 9.58 -24.90
CA ILE A 91 -6.98 8.28 -24.30
C ILE A 91 -8.50 8.22 -24.21
N ARG A 92 -9.11 7.30 -24.97
CA ARG A 92 -10.57 7.24 -25.14
C ARG A 92 -11.32 7.09 -23.83
N GLU A 93 -10.76 6.36 -22.87
CA GLU A 93 -11.35 6.08 -21.57
C GLU A 93 -11.39 7.30 -20.63
N GLN A 94 -10.63 8.36 -20.95
CA GLN A 94 -10.53 9.58 -20.13
C GLN A 94 -11.35 10.74 -20.72
N VAL A 95 -12.06 10.51 -21.83
CA VAL A 95 -12.85 11.53 -22.53
C VAL A 95 -14.34 11.22 -22.36
N GLN A 96 -15.12 12.21 -21.92
CA GLN A 96 -16.56 12.08 -21.76
C GLN A 96 -17.29 11.96 -23.10
N ASP A 97 -16.91 12.79 -24.08
CA ASP A 97 -17.50 12.82 -25.40
C ASP A 97 -16.40 12.99 -26.45
N MET A 98 -16.15 11.94 -27.23
CA MET A 98 -15.09 11.94 -28.23
C MET A 98 -15.44 12.81 -29.43
N ASP A 99 -16.72 12.83 -29.82
CA ASP A 99 -17.16 13.53 -31.02
C ASP A 99 -17.07 15.05 -30.78
N ALA A 100 -17.54 15.52 -29.62
CA ALA A 100 -17.40 16.92 -29.22
C ALA A 100 -15.92 17.34 -29.03
N THR A 101 -15.06 16.44 -28.55
CA THR A 101 -13.63 16.73 -28.36
C THR A 101 -12.90 16.86 -29.70
N LEU A 102 -13.25 16.04 -30.69
CA LEU A 102 -12.70 16.14 -32.04
C LEU A 102 -13.20 17.37 -32.80
N GLU A 103 -14.42 17.83 -32.53
CA GLU A 103 -14.97 19.04 -33.16
C GLU A 103 -14.33 20.34 -32.61
N PHE A 104 -13.77 20.30 -31.40
CA PHE A 104 -13.06 21.42 -30.78
C PHE A 104 -11.60 21.57 -31.24
N LEU A 105 -10.99 20.50 -31.78
CA LEU A 105 -9.58 20.45 -32.20
C LEU A 105 -9.41 20.84 -33.67
#